data_AF-A0A674IQ42-F1
#
_entry.id   AF-A0A674IQ42-F1
#
_cell.length_a   1.000
_cell.length_b   1.000
_cell.length_c   1.000
_cell.angle_alpha   90.00
_cell.angle_beta   90.00
_cell.angle_gamma   90.00
#
_symmetry.space_group_name_H-M   'P 1'
#
loop_
_entity.id
_entity.type
_entity.pdbx_description
1 polymer ?
#
loop_
_entity_poly.entity_id
_entity_poly.type
_entity_poly.pdbx_seq_one_letter_code
_entity_poly.pdbx_strand_id
1 'polypeptide(L)' 'MGCTSSKMCLYSQCAATRREEALKQHKELSQEFLNLRGELA' A
#
# COMPACT_ATOMS: atom_id res chain seq x y z
N MET A 1 -8.80 16.84 5.14
CA MET A 1 -7.44 17.19 5.64
C MET A 1 -7.06 16.10 6.63
N GLY A 2 -6.57 14.94 6.19
CA GLY A 2 -5.18 14.76 5.79
C GLY A 2 -4.34 14.58 7.05
N CYS A 3 -4.29 13.35 7.59
CA CYS A 3 -3.42 13.02 8.73
C CYS A 3 -1.96 13.21 8.32
N THR A 4 -1.45 14.41 8.52
CA THR A 4 -0.06 14.80 8.37
C THR A 4 0.71 14.37 9.62
N SER A 5 2.00 14.06 9.42
CA SER A 5 2.98 13.68 10.43
C SER A 5 3.02 12.19 10.75
N SER A 6 3.95 11.48 10.09
CA SER A 6 5.06 10.65 10.61
C SER A 6 4.91 9.80 11.91
N LYS A 7 3.77 9.82 12.59
CA LYS A 7 3.45 9.02 13.76
C LYS A 7 2.32 8.07 13.38
N MET A 8 2.48 6.81 13.74
CA MET A 8 1.47 5.76 13.57
C MET A 8 0.12 6.31 14.03
N CYS A 9 -0.86 6.38 13.12
CA CYS A 9 -2.18 6.92 13.42
C CYS A 9 -2.82 6.02 14.48
N LEU A 10 -2.94 6.47 15.73
CA LEU A 10 -3.48 5.66 16.84
C LEU A 10 -5.01 5.47 16.73
N TYR A 11 -5.65 6.22 15.84
CA TYR A 11 -7.08 6.05 15.54
C TYR A 11 -7.27 4.78 14.69
N SER A 12 -7.98 3.80 15.25
CA SER A 12 -8.14 2.46 14.68
C SER A 12 -8.67 2.48 13.24
N GLN A 13 -9.62 3.36 12.94
CA GLN A 13 -10.19 3.47 11.59
C GLN A 13 -9.21 4.08 10.58
N CYS A 14 -8.39 5.05 11.00
CA CYS A 14 -7.32 5.63 10.18
C CYS A 14 -6.19 4.62 9.94
N ALA A 15 -5.84 3.82 10.95
CA ALA A 15 -4.87 2.73 10.83
C ALA A 15 -5.38 1.61 9.90
N ALA A 16 -6.67 1.28 9.99
CA ALA A 16 -7.31 0.30 9.10
C ALA A 16 -7.29 0.78 7.64
N THR A 17 -7.74 2.01 7.37
CA THR A 17 -7.75 2.57 6.01
C THR A 17 -6.33 2.63 5.42
N ARG A 18 -5.33 3.12 6.18
CA ARG A 18 -3.94 3.16 5.69
C ARG A 18 -3.39 1.77 5.39
N ARG A 19 -3.75 0.77 6.21
CA ARG A 19 -3.32 -0.61 6.01
C ARG A 19 -3.96 -1.21 4.76
N GLU A 20 -5.24 -0.95 4.53
CA GLU A 20 -5.94 -1.38 3.31
C GLU A 20 -5.34 -0.75 2.06
N GLU A 21 -5.05 0.56 2.09
CA GLU A 21 -4.37 1.27 1.00
C GLU A 21 -2.98 0.68 0.72
N ALA A 22 -2.16 0.45 1.76
CA ALA A 22 -0.84 -0.15 1.62
C ALA A 22 -0.91 -1.59 1.07
N LEU A 23 -1.90 -2.38 1.50
CA LEU A 23 -2.12 -3.73 0.98
C LEU A 23 -2.55 -3.71 -0.50
N LYS A 24 -3.37 -2.74 -0.90
CA LYS A 24 -3.76 -2.56 -2.30
C LYS A 24 -2.53 -2.24 -3.16
N GLN A 25 -1.73 -1.26 -2.75
CA GLN A 25 -0.49 -0.88 -3.43
C GLN A 25 0.50 -2.05 -3.53
N HIS A 26 0.67 -2.82 -2.45
CA HIS A 26 1.54 -3.98 -2.45
C HIS A 26 1.10 -5.04 -3.47
N LYS A 27 -0.21 -5.33 -3.54
CA LYS A 27 -0.75 -6.28 -4.52
C LYS A 27 -0.53 -5.82 -5.95
N GLU A 28 -0.78 -4.54 -6.22
CA GLU A 28 -0.58 -3.93 -7.53
C GLU A 28 0.89 -4.02 -7.97
N LEU A 29 1.81 -3.56 -7.12
CA LEU A 29 3.25 -3.64 -7.39
C LEU A 29 3.75 -5.09 -7.55
N SER A 30 3.21 -6.03 -6.76
CA SER A 30 3.56 -7.44 -6.91
C SER A 30 3.16 -7.98 -8.28
N GLN A 31 1.97 -7.59 -8.76
CA GLN A 31 1.50 -8.01 -10.08
C GLN A 31 2.34 -7.39 -11.19
N GLU A 32 2.64 -6.10 -11.11
CA GLU A 32 3.53 -5.42 -12.07
C GLU A 32 4.91 -6.07 -12.11
N PHE A 33 5.48 -6.39 -10.95
CA PHE A 33 6.77 -7.07 -10.87
C PHE A 33 6.75 -8.43 -11.57
N LEU A 34 5.69 -9.22 -11.36
CA LEU A 34 5.54 -10.51 -12.03
C LEU A 34 5.38 -10.35 -13.55
N ASN A 35 4.64 -9.33 -13.99
CA ASN A 35 4.47 -9.03 -15.41
C ASN A 35 5.81 -8.67 -16.05
N LEU A 36 6.56 -7.73 -15.45
CA LEU A 36 7.88 -7.34 -15.92
C LEU A 36 8.85 -8.52 -15.95
N ARG A 37 8.82 -9.39 -14.94
CA ARG A 37 9.64 -10.61 -14.93
C ARG A 37 9.27 -11.56 -16.07
N GLY A 38 7.99 -11.62 -16.44
CA GLY A 38 7.52 -12.41 -17.58
C GLY A 38 7.93 -11.81 -18.93
N GLU A 39 7.94 -10.48 -19.05
CA GLU A 39 8.38 -9.78 -20.27
C GLU A 39 9.90 -9.88 -20.51
N LEU A 40 10.68 -10.09 -19.45
CA LEU A 40 12.14 -10.29 -19.54
C LEU A 40 12.55 -11.73 -19.91
N ALA A 41 11.60 -12.66 -20.08
CA ALA A 41 11.86 -14.06 -20.46
C ALA A 41 11.74 -14.26 -21.98
#